data_AF-A0ABD5U1L9-F1
#
_entry.id   AF-A0ABD5U1L9-F1
#
_cell.length_a   1.000
_cell.length_b   1.000
_cell.length_c   1.000
_cell.angle_alpha   90.00
_cell.angle_beta   90.00
_cell.angle_gamma   90.00
#
_symmetry.space_group_name_H-M   'P 1'
#
loop_
_entity.id
_entity.type
_entity.pdbx_description
1 polymer ?
#
loop_
_entity_poly.entity_id
_entity_poly.type
_entity_poly.pdbx_seq_one_letter_code
_entity_poly.pdbx_strand_id
1 'polypeptide(L)'
;MPATSSHSQCRHRVPVRVGRRPRFVRAYLPEAWDRFDGLDSRRLATYGEEGYDSLLEQQQDAKGEAGGEWDYRLKPLVSEFSLSYLREFGETLPPVGDERDGNPLAFGFWAVIHYAMIQCGYDWYEETAACGKAMRNRLKSVAAYRGADAAREEYDRLPAELEAYEAELEAYLDAHPTSEATIR
;
A
#
# COMPACT_ATOMS: atom_id res chain seq x y z
N MET A 1 46.65 -14.43 24.98
CA MET A 1 46.62 -13.97 23.58
C MET A 1 46.73 -15.18 22.67
N PRO A 2 45.70 -15.44 21.86
CA PRO A 2 45.94 -15.73 20.45
C PRO A 2 45.00 -14.95 19.52
N ALA A 3 45.39 -14.99 18.25
CA ALA A 3 45.04 -14.12 17.15
C ALA A 3 43.58 -14.15 16.69
N THR A 4 43.20 -12.98 16.15
CA THR A 4 41.98 -12.64 15.42
C THR A 4 41.80 -13.50 14.16
N SER A 5 40.58 -14.00 13.94
CA SER A 5 40.16 -14.52 12.63
C SER A 5 39.22 -13.52 11.96
N SER A 6 39.69 -12.92 10.88
CA SER A 6 38.95 -12.04 9.99
C SER A 6 38.24 -12.90 8.94
N HIS A 7 36.93 -13.03 9.02
CA HIS A 7 36.12 -13.57 7.93
C HIS A 7 35.68 -12.42 7.03
N SER A 8 36.44 -12.21 5.96
CA SER A 8 36.08 -11.38 4.82
C SER A 8 34.99 -12.09 4.02
N GLN A 9 33.73 -11.68 4.18
CA GLN A 9 32.65 -12.13 3.30
C GLN A 9 32.68 -11.32 2.01
N CYS A 10 32.95 -12.06 0.93
CA CYS A 10 32.98 -11.59 -0.44
C CYS A 10 31.59 -11.08 -0.85
N ARG A 11 31.44 -9.75 -1.00
CA ARG A 11 30.23 -9.14 -1.58
C ARG A 11 30.23 -9.37 -3.08
N HIS A 12 29.45 -10.33 -3.56
CA HIS A 12 29.12 -10.42 -4.98
C HIS A 12 28.13 -9.30 -5.36
N ARG A 13 28.66 -8.21 -5.91
CA ARG A 13 27.86 -7.20 -6.61
C ARG A 13 27.40 -7.78 -7.95
N VAL A 14 26.12 -8.12 -8.04
CA VAL A 14 25.47 -8.38 -9.33
C VAL A 14 25.29 -7.03 -10.04
N PRO A 15 25.81 -6.84 -11.27
CA PRO A 15 25.59 -5.60 -12.00
C PRO A 15 24.15 -5.60 -12.56
N VAL A 16 23.27 -4.80 -11.96
CA VAL A 16 21.95 -4.49 -12.53
C VAL A 16 22.19 -3.60 -13.75
N ARG A 17 22.16 -4.19 -14.94
CA ARG A 17 22.06 -3.44 -16.19
C ARG A 17 20.65 -2.84 -16.27
N VAL A 18 20.53 -1.55 -15.99
CA VAL A 18 19.30 -0.77 -16.24
C VAL A 18 19.16 -0.58 -17.76
N GLY A 19 18.64 -1.60 -18.44
CA GLY A 19 18.23 -1.50 -19.83
C GLY A 19 16.97 -0.65 -19.94
N ARG A 20 17.01 0.44 -20.71
CA ARG A 20 15.84 1.22 -21.10
C ARG A 20 14.80 0.30 -21.76
N ARG A 21 13.73 -0.06 -21.06
CA ARG A 21 12.59 -0.77 -21.66
C ARG A 21 11.57 0.23 -22.27
N PRO A 22 10.95 -0.11 -23.42
CA PRO A 22 10.11 0.81 -24.18
C PRO A 22 8.77 1.10 -23.51
N ARG A 23 8.17 2.21 -23.95
CA ARG A 23 6.85 2.76 -23.59
C ARG A 23 5.75 1.75 -23.96
N PHE A 24 5.07 1.16 -22.99
CA PHE A 24 4.10 0.09 -23.28
C PHE A 24 2.93 0.01 -22.27
N VAL A 25 2.49 1.15 -21.74
CA VAL A 25 1.39 1.19 -20.74
C VAL A 25 0.00 1.31 -21.39
N ARG A 26 -0.13 2.00 -22.54
CA ARG A 26 -1.44 2.19 -23.20
C ARG A 26 -2.04 0.93 -23.86
N ALA A 27 -1.23 -0.08 -24.18
CA ALA A 27 -1.66 -1.16 -25.07
C ALA A 27 -2.54 -2.24 -24.40
N TYR A 28 -2.53 -2.35 -23.06
CA TYR A 28 -3.10 -3.52 -22.39
C TYR A 28 -4.51 -3.31 -21.83
N LEU A 29 -4.95 -2.07 -21.59
CA LEU A 29 -6.29 -1.75 -21.04
C LEU A 29 -6.77 -0.37 -21.53
N PRO A 30 -7.06 -0.17 -22.83
CA PRO A 30 -7.40 1.14 -23.38
C PRO A 30 -8.65 1.75 -22.73
N GLU A 31 -9.66 0.94 -22.39
CA GLU A 31 -10.93 1.40 -21.81
C GLU A 31 -10.83 1.74 -20.32
N ALA A 32 -9.82 1.23 -19.61
CA ALA A 32 -9.60 1.57 -18.20
C ALA A 32 -9.03 3.00 -18.06
N TRP A 33 -8.26 3.47 -19.05
CA TRP A 33 -7.54 4.75 -18.97
C TRP A 33 -8.40 5.99 -19.21
N ASP A 34 -9.58 5.88 -19.82
CA ASP A 34 -10.51 7.03 -19.93
C ASP A 34 -10.95 7.54 -18.54
N ARG A 35 -10.88 6.69 -17.51
CA ARG A 35 -11.11 7.06 -16.09
C ARG A 35 -9.86 7.57 -15.37
N PHE A 36 -8.69 7.48 -16.01
CA PHE A 36 -7.36 7.75 -15.46
C PHE A 36 -6.56 8.70 -16.38
N ASP A 37 -7.25 9.55 -17.14
CA ASP A 37 -6.63 10.52 -18.04
C ASP A 37 -5.62 11.40 -17.26
N GLY A 38 -4.37 11.47 -17.72
CA GLY A 38 -3.25 12.16 -17.06
C GLY A 38 -2.19 11.29 -16.37
N LEU A 39 -2.35 9.96 -16.36
CA LEU A 39 -1.39 9.01 -15.76
C LEU A 39 -0.47 8.29 -16.77
N ASP A 40 -0.60 8.57 -18.07
CA ASP A 40 0.24 8.03 -19.15
C ASP A 40 1.58 8.76 -19.32
N SER A 41 1.80 9.78 -18.48
CA SER A 41 3.00 10.60 -18.45
C SER A 41 3.88 10.22 -17.26
N ARG A 42 5.12 9.79 -17.54
CA ARG A 42 6.19 9.72 -16.51
C ARG A 42 6.54 11.08 -15.92
N ARG A 43 6.06 12.18 -16.53
CA ARG A 43 5.97 13.49 -15.88
C ARG A 43 4.66 13.51 -15.11
N LEU A 44 4.74 13.33 -13.81
CA LEU A 44 3.62 13.62 -12.92
C LEU A 44 3.22 15.08 -13.18
N ALA A 45 2.03 15.28 -13.76
CA ALA A 45 1.53 16.61 -14.04
C ALA A 45 1.14 17.27 -12.71
N THR A 46 1.47 18.54 -12.57
CA THR A 46 0.85 19.36 -11.53
C THR A 46 -0.65 19.40 -11.80
N TYR A 47 -1.48 19.49 -10.76
CA TYR A 47 -2.86 19.93 -10.96
C TYR A 47 -2.76 21.33 -11.58
N GLY A 48 -3.18 21.48 -12.84
CA GLY A 48 -2.99 22.73 -13.57
C GLY A 48 -3.65 23.92 -12.87
N GLU A 49 -2.99 25.09 -13.02
CA GLU A 49 -3.36 26.47 -12.62
C GLU A 49 -2.58 27.12 -11.45
N GLU A 50 -1.86 26.39 -10.59
CA GLU A 50 -1.24 27.00 -9.39
C GLU A 50 0.21 27.51 -9.57
N GLY A 51 0.80 27.41 -10.76
CA GLY A 51 2.08 28.06 -11.05
C GLY A 51 3.33 27.46 -10.39
N TYR A 52 3.28 26.22 -9.89
CA TYR A 52 4.47 25.52 -9.35
C TYR A 52 5.50 25.20 -10.43
N ASP A 53 6.79 25.30 -10.08
CA ASP A 53 7.93 24.99 -10.95
C ASP A 53 8.13 23.46 -11.12
N SER A 54 7.62 22.66 -10.18
CA SER A 54 7.66 21.20 -10.27
C SER A 54 6.57 20.49 -9.45
N LEU A 55 6.31 19.22 -9.76
CA LEU A 55 5.47 18.38 -8.90
C LEU A 55 6.07 18.21 -7.50
N LEU A 56 7.40 18.12 -7.38
CA LEU A 56 8.05 17.98 -6.07
C LEU A 56 7.71 19.17 -5.18
N GLU A 57 7.84 20.39 -5.71
CA GLU A 57 7.45 21.62 -5.01
C GLU A 57 5.98 21.60 -4.61
N GLN A 58 5.08 21.24 -5.52
CA GLN A 58 3.66 21.09 -5.21
C GLN A 58 3.40 20.05 -4.09
N GLN A 59 4.10 18.91 -4.09
CA GLN A 59 3.93 17.91 -3.03
C GLN A 59 4.52 18.39 -1.70
N GLN A 60 5.62 19.14 -1.72
CA GLN A 60 6.25 19.70 -0.52
C GLN A 60 5.38 20.79 0.11
N ASP A 61 4.76 21.64 -0.70
CA ASP A 61 3.79 22.64 -0.22
C ASP A 61 2.58 21.96 0.43
N ALA A 62 2.01 20.94 -0.22
CA ALA A 62 0.82 20.25 0.28
C ALA A 62 1.07 19.34 1.49
N LYS A 63 2.26 18.72 1.61
CA LYS A 63 2.54 17.61 2.55
C LYS A 63 3.74 17.85 3.46
N GLY A 64 4.35 19.03 3.40
CA GLY A 64 5.62 19.35 4.04
C GLY A 64 6.81 18.73 3.31
N GLU A 65 8.03 19.18 3.64
CA GLU A 65 9.26 18.82 2.93
C GLU A 65 9.46 17.30 2.82
N ALA A 66 9.45 16.59 3.96
CA ALA A 66 9.66 15.14 3.99
C ALA A 66 8.50 14.37 3.35
N GLY A 67 7.25 14.72 3.69
CA GLY A 67 6.07 14.04 3.15
C GLY A 67 5.92 14.22 1.64
N GLY A 68 6.25 15.41 1.14
CA GLY A 68 6.24 15.74 -0.28
C GLY A 68 7.32 15.01 -1.07
N GLU A 69 8.55 14.94 -0.53
CA GLU A 69 9.62 14.15 -1.17
C GLU A 69 9.26 12.66 -1.22
N TRP A 70 8.76 12.10 -0.12
CA TRP A 70 8.36 10.70 -0.05
C TRP A 70 7.25 10.40 -1.04
N ASP A 71 6.20 11.22 -1.09
CA ASP A 71 5.09 11.06 -2.04
C ASP A 71 5.55 11.16 -3.50
N TYR A 72 6.39 12.16 -3.81
CA TYR A 72 6.97 12.33 -5.15
C TYR A 72 7.76 11.09 -5.59
N ARG A 73 8.59 10.53 -4.71
CA ARG A 73 9.40 9.34 -4.99
C ARG A 73 8.57 8.06 -5.04
N LEU A 74 7.48 7.99 -4.27
CA LEU A 74 6.61 6.81 -4.18
C LEU A 74 5.74 6.64 -5.43
N LYS A 75 5.22 7.73 -6.00
CA LYS A 75 4.36 7.71 -7.18
C LYS A 75 4.86 6.83 -8.34
N PRO A 76 6.10 6.95 -8.84
CA PRO A 76 6.58 6.08 -9.92
C PRO A 76 6.71 4.61 -9.48
N LEU A 77 7.10 4.33 -8.24
CA LEU A 77 7.23 2.95 -7.73
C LEU A 77 5.86 2.26 -7.66
N VAL A 78 4.85 2.95 -7.12
CA VAL A 78 3.48 2.43 -7.04
C VAL A 78 2.89 2.25 -8.44
N SER A 79 3.25 3.10 -9.40
CA SER A 79 2.83 2.93 -10.80
C SER A 79 3.42 1.65 -11.41
N GLU A 80 4.72 1.39 -11.20
CA GLU A 80 5.37 0.16 -11.67
C GLU A 80 4.80 -1.10 -11.01
N PHE A 81 4.56 -1.03 -9.70
CA PHE A 81 3.86 -2.08 -8.96
C PHE A 81 2.48 -2.35 -9.57
N SER A 82 1.65 -1.32 -9.74
CA SER A 82 0.27 -1.45 -10.23
C SER A 82 0.21 -2.06 -11.64
N LEU A 83 1.15 -1.70 -12.51
CA LEU A 83 1.25 -2.27 -13.86
C LEU A 83 1.67 -3.74 -13.84
N SER A 84 2.57 -4.10 -12.94
CA SER A 84 3.02 -5.49 -12.80
C SER A 84 1.89 -6.35 -12.21
N TYR A 85 1.19 -5.82 -11.20
CA TYR A 85 0.01 -6.41 -10.61
C TYR A 85 -1.09 -6.66 -11.64
N LEU A 86 -1.49 -5.66 -12.42
CA LEU A 86 -2.55 -5.81 -13.43
C LEU A 86 -2.16 -6.80 -14.54
N ARG A 87 -0.88 -6.90 -14.89
CA ARG A 87 -0.41 -7.90 -15.86
C ARG A 87 -0.50 -9.33 -15.34
N GLU A 88 -0.25 -9.52 -14.05
CA GLU A 88 -0.30 -10.83 -13.41
C GLU A 88 -1.75 -11.32 -13.28
N PHE A 89 -2.65 -10.48 -12.76
CA PHE A 89 -4.02 -10.89 -12.45
C PHE A 89 -5.00 -10.71 -13.60
N GLY A 90 -4.69 -9.88 -14.60
CA GLY A 90 -5.60 -9.54 -15.71
C GLY A 90 -6.76 -8.62 -15.32
N GLU A 91 -7.19 -8.67 -14.06
CA GLU A 91 -8.17 -7.78 -13.41
C GLU A 91 -7.74 -7.46 -11.98
N THR A 92 -8.43 -6.52 -11.32
CA THR A 92 -8.17 -6.20 -9.91
C THR A 92 -8.85 -7.20 -9.00
N LEU A 93 -8.10 -7.74 -8.04
CA LEU A 93 -8.67 -8.43 -6.88
C LEU A 93 -9.60 -7.50 -6.10
N PRO A 94 -10.62 -8.03 -5.41
CA PRO A 94 -11.42 -7.23 -4.50
C PRO A 94 -10.54 -6.66 -3.37
N PRO A 95 -10.85 -5.47 -2.82
CA PRO A 95 -10.09 -4.88 -1.71
C PRO A 95 -9.94 -5.83 -0.52
N VAL A 96 -11.05 -6.49 -0.16
CA VAL A 96 -11.16 -7.60 0.78
C VAL A 96 -11.94 -8.69 0.05
N GLY A 97 -11.43 -9.91 0.01
CA GLY A 97 -12.13 -11.02 -0.64
C GLY A 97 -13.23 -11.60 0.24
N ASP A 98 -14.07 -12.44 -0.33
CA ASP A 98 -15.05 -13.20 0.47
C ASP A 98 -14.41 -14.46 1.05
N GLU A 99 -14.83 -14.82 2.26
CA GLU A 99 -14.53 -16.13 2.85
C GLU A 99 -15.29 -17.23 2.13
N ARG A 100 -14.55 -18.23 1.65
CA ARG A 100 -15.06 -19.41 0.94
C ARG A 100 -14.00 -20.49 0.90
N ASP A 101 -14.37 -21.71 0.51
CA ASP A 101 -13.45 -22.85 0.46
C ASP A 101 -12.14 -22.58 -0.33
N GLY A 102 -12.22 -21.79 -1.41
CA GLY A 102 -11.05 -21.40 -2.21
C GLY A 102 -10.32 -20.13 -1.74
N ASN A 103 -10.83 -19.47 -0.69
CA ASN A 103 -10.28 -18.26 -0.10
C ASN A 103 -10.68 -18.15 1.38
N PRO A 104 -10.19 -19.05 2.26
CA PRO A 104 -10.68 -19.14 3.64
C PRO A 104 -10.27 -17.96 4.53
N LEU A 105 -9.33 -17.12 4.07
CA LEU A 105 -8.82 -15.96 4.83
C LEU A 105 -9.30 -14.62 4.25
N ALA A 106 -10.38 -14.64 3.44
CA ALA A 106 -10.92 -13.42 2.83
C ALA A 106 -9.84 -12.62 2.05
N PHE A 107 -8.87 -13.33 1.45
CA PHE A 107 -7.69 -12.73 0.82
C PHE A 107 -8.10 -11.84 -0.35
N GLY A 108 -7.48 -10.67 -0.43
CA GLY A 108 -7.78 -9.66 -1.44
C GLY A 108 -6.59 -8.73 -1.66
N PHE A 109 -6.85 -7.54 -2.21
CA PHE A 109 -5.82 -6.55 -2.44
C PHE A 109 -5.15 -6.05 -1.14
N TRP A 110 -5.84 -6.11 0.00
CA TRP A 110 -5.29 -5.71 1.30
C TRP A 110 -3.94 -6.37 1.62
N ALA A 111 -3.74 -7.63 1.19
CA ALA A 111 -2.52 -8.38 1.47
C ALA A 111 -1.27 -7.80 0.81
N VAL A 112 -1.42 -6.95 -0.22
CA VAL A 112 -0.31 -6.18 -0.80
C VAL A 112 0.32 -5.27 0.25
N ILE A 113 -0.49 -4.64 1.09
CA ILE A 113 -0.01 -3.73 2.15
C ILE A 113 0.81 -4.54 3.15
N HIS A 114 0.26 -5.68 3.59
CA HIS A 114 0.93 -6.61 4.50
C HIS A 114 2.30 -7.06 3.97
N TYR A 115 2.37 -7.55 2.73
CA TYR A 115 3.63 -7.98 2.14
C TYR A 115 4.62 -6.83 1.93
N ALA A 116 4.15 -5.65 1.54
CA ALA A 116 5.02 -4.48 1.40
C ALA A 116 5.62 -4.07 2.76
N MET A 117 4.82 -4.10 3.84
CA MET A 117 5.28 -3.77 5.19
C MET A 117 6.33 -4.78 5.68
N ILE A 118 6.06 -6.08 5.55
CA ILE A 118 7.03 -7.13 5.93
C ILE A 118 8.33 -7.02 5.13
N GLN A 119 8.26 -6.83 3.82
CA GLN A 119 9.46 -6.72 2.97
C GLN A 119 10.30 -5.48 3.29
N CYS A 120 9.69 -4.44 3.85
CA CYS A 120 10.39 -3.25 4.33
C CYS A 120 10.88 -3.37 5.79
N GLY A 121 10.67 -4.52 6.44
CA GLY A 121 11.17 -4.82 7.78
C GLY A 121 10.30 -4.31 8.92
N TYR A 122 9.03 -4.01 8.65
CA TYR A 122 8.08 -3.58 9.68
C TYR A 122 7.40 -4.78 10.34
N ASP A 123 7.07 -4.63 11.62
CA ASP A 123 6.35 -5.65 12.39
C ASP A 123 4.82 -5.46 12.35
N TRP A 124 4.10 -6.41 12.95
CA TRP A 124 2.63 -6.41 12.99
C TRP A 124 2.02 -5.25 13.79
N TYR A 125 2.73 -4.73 14.79
CA TYR A 125 2.27 -3.56 15.56
C TYR A 125 2.45 -2.26 14.75
N GLU A 126 3.55 -2.16 14.00
CA GLU A 126 3.79 -1.05 13.08
C GLU A 126 2.77 -1.05 11.93
N GLU A 127 2.45 -2.22 11.37
CA GLU A 127 1.37 -2.37 10.39
C GLU A 127 0.02 -1.91 10.97
N THR A 128 -0.30 -2.32 12.20
CA THR A 128 -1.52 -1.88 12.90
C THR A 128 -1.56 -0.35 13.07
N ALA A 129 -0.43 0.27 13.44
CA ALA A 129 -0.32 1.71 13.57
C ALA A 129 -0.51 2.44 12.22
N ALA A 130 0.06 1.90 11.14
CA ALA A 130 -0.09 2.41 9.79
C ALA A 130 -1.56 2.34 9.31
N CYS A 131 -2.21 1.19 9.49
CA CYS A 131 -3.63 0.99 9.20
C CYS A 131 -4.52 1.98 9.97
N GLY A 132 -4.27 2.15 11.27
CA GLY A 132 -4.99 3.12 12.09
C GLY A 132 -4.81 4.56 11.60
N LYS A 133 -3.60 4.95 11.17
CA LYS A 133 -3.35 6.27 10.58
C LYS A 133 -4.08 6.44 9.24
N ALA A 134 -4.06 5.41 8.39
CA ALA A 134 -4.75 5.41 7.10
C ALA A 134 -6.27 5.59 7.30
N MET A 135 -6.86 4.89 8.26
CA MET A 135 -8.29 4.99 8.58
C MET A 135 -8.69 6.41 9.02
N ARG A 136 -7.92 7.02 9.95
CA ARG A 136 -8.17 8.41 10.38
C ARG A 136 -8.05 9.40 9.23
N ASN A 137 -7.11 9.20 8.31
CA ASN A 137 -6.99 10.04 7.12
C ASN A 137 -8.14 9.80 6.12
N ARG A 138 -8.66 8.57 6.02
CA ARG A 138 -9.81 8.24 5.19
C ARG A 138 -11.05 8.97 5.66
N LEU A 139 -11.34 9.02 6.96
CA LEU A 139 -12.46 9.79 7.50
C LEU A 139 -12.39 11.27 7.12
N LYS A 140 -11.21 11.88 7.18
CA LYS A 140 -10.99 13.27 6.72
C LYS A 140 -11.25 13.41 5.22
N SER A 141 -10.87 12.42 4.43
CA SER A 141 -11.13 12.39 2.99
C SER A 141 -12.63 12.25 2.70
N VAL A 142 -13.34 11.37 3.41
CA VAL A 142 -14.80 11.24 3.31
C VAL A 142 -15.46 12.58 3.64
N ALA A 143 -15.03 13.26 4.71
CA ALA A 143 -15.55 14.58 5.04
C ALA A 143 -15.33 15.60 3.90
N ALA A 144 -14.14 15.60 3.30
CA ALA A 144 -13.79 16.52 2.21
C ALA A 144 -14.60 16.27 0.92
N TYR A 145 -14.86 15.00 0.58
CA TYR A 145 -15.49 14.65 -0.71
C TYR A 145 -16.99 14.32 -0.63
N ARG A 146 -17.48 13.93 0.55
CA ARG A 146 -18.86 13.44 0.77
C ARG A 146 -19.59 14.17 1.91
N GLY A 147 -18.91 15.08 2.62
CA GLY A 147 -19.50 15.89 3.68
C GLY A 147 -19.36 15.29 5.07
N ALA A 148 -19.61 16.12 6.08
CA ALA A 148 -19.38 15.78 7.48
C ALA A 148 -20.24 14.62 7.99
N ASP A 149 -21.49 14.51 7.53
CA ASP A 149 -22.41 13.47 8.00
C ASP A 149 -21.99 12.08 7.51
N ALA A 150 -21.59 11.96 6.24
CA ALA A 150 -21.01 10.71 5.71
C ALA A 150 -19.74 10.29 6.47
N ALA A 151 -18.93 11.25 6.91
CA ALA A 151 -17.74 10.95 7.71
C ALA A 151 -18.08 10.51 9.14
N ARG A 152 -19.16 11.02 9.73
CA ARG A 152 -19.66 10.57 11.03
C ARG A 152 -20.25 9.17 10.95
N GLU A 153 -21.08 8.91 9.94
CA GLU A 153 -21.63 7.57 9.69
C GLU A 153 -20.51 6.55 9.52
N GLU A 154 -19.48 6.88 8.72
CA GLU A 154 -18.32 6.00 8.57
C GLU A 154 -17.51 5.85 9.85
N TYR A 155 -17.39 6.91 10.66
CA TYR A 155 -16.73 6.85 11.96
C TYR A 155 -17.48 5.96 12.95
N ASP A 156 -18.82 6.00 12.96
CA ASP A 156 -19.65 5.20 13.87
C ASP A 156 -19.73 3.73 13.42
N ARG A 157 -19.70 3.47 12.10
CA ARG A 157 -19.71 2.11 11.53
C ARG A 157 -18.48 1.29 11.95
N LEU A 158 -17.29 1.89 11.97
CA LEU A 158 -16.03 1.17 12.18
C LEU A 158 -15.91 0.53 13.60
N PRO A 159 -16.18 1.25 14.71
CA PRO A 159 -16.24 0.64 16.04
C PRO A 159 -17.33 -0.42 16.13
N ALA A 160 -18.51 -0.19 15.55
CA ALA A 160 -19.61 -1.17 15.59
C ALA A 160 -19.23 -2.49 14.91
N GLU A 161 -18.45 -2.45 13.82
CA GLU A 161 -17.92 -3.66 13.18
C GLU A 161 -16.91 -4.40 14.06
N LEU A 162 -16.04 -3.69 14.76
CA LEU A 162 -15.07 -4.30 15.68
C LEU A 162 -15.76 -4.88 16.91
N GLU A 163 -16.77 -4.19 17.45
CA GLU A 163 -17.61 -4.70 18.54
C GLU A 163 -18.38 -5.96 18.12
N ALA A 164 -18.91 -6.00 16.89
CA ALA A 164 -19.58 -7.19 16.37
C ALA A 164 -18.62 -8.39 16.19
N TYR A 165 -17.34 -8.14 15.92
CA TYR A 165 -16.30 -9.16 15.75
C TYR A 165 -15.75 -9.68 17.09
N GLU A 166 -16.04 -9.04 18.23
CA GLU A 166 -15.48 -9.41 19.54
C GLU A 166 -15.69 -10.89 19.89
N ALA A 167 -16.92 -11.40 19.74
CA ALA A 167 -17.23 -12.79 20.08
C ALA A 167 -16.48 -13.80 19.20
N GLU A 168 -16.27 -13.47 17.92
CA GLU A 168 -15.51 -14.30 16.99
C GLU A 168 -14.01 -14.30 17.34
N LEU A 169 -13.47 -13.12 17.67
CA LEU A 169 -12.09 -12.99 18.12
C LEU A 169 -11.82 -13.80 19.38
N GLU A 170 -12.67 -13.67 20.41
CA GLU A 170 -12.51 -14.42 21.67
C GLU A 170 -12.59 -15.93 21.43
N ALA A 171 -13.53 -16.39 20.59
CA ALA A 171 -13.61 -17.81 20.22
C ALA A 171 -12.34 -18.30 19.48
N TYR A 172 -11.77 -17.47 18.61
CA TYR A 172 -10.51 -17.78 17.93
C TYR A 172 -9.34 -17.87 18.91
N LEU A 173 -9.25 -16.92 19.85
CA LEU A 173 -8.18 -16.88 20.87
C LEU A 173 -8.25 -18.07 21.81
N ASP A 174 -9.45 -18.49 22.22
CA ASP A 174 -9.67 -19.68 23.04
C ASP A 174 -9.24 -20.96 22.29
N ALA A 175 -9.49 -21.02 20.98
CA ALA A 175 -9.14 -22.17 20.14
C ALA A 175 -7.65 -22.23 19.75
N HIS A 176 -6.93 -21.09 19.77
CA HIS A 176 -5.54 -20.99 19.32
C HIS A 176 -4.65 -20.31 20.39
N PRO A 177 -4.39 -20.97 21.53
CA PRO A 177 -3.56 -20.40 22.58
C PRO A 177 -2.14 -20.10 22.06
N THR A 178 -1.54 -19.02 22.59
CA THR A 178 -0.31 -18.37 22.09
C THR A 178 0.89 -19.30 21.83
N SER A 179 0.92 -20.50 22.40
CA SER A 179 1.96 -21.51 22.19
C SER A 179 1.87 -22.28 20.86
N GLU A 180 0.76 -22.20 20.12
CA GLU A 180 0.53 -23.01 18.91
C GLU A 180 0.93 -22.31 17.60
N ALA A 181 1.10 -20.98 17.62
CA ALA A 181 1.50 -20.19 16.45
C ALA A 181 3.02 -20.25 16.14
N THR A 182 3.71 -21.33 16.53
CA THR A 182 5.10 -21.58 16.11
C THR A 182 5.06 -22.37 14.80
N ILE A 183 4.97 -21.66 13.68
CA ILE A 183 5.03 -22.29 12.35
C ILE A 183 6.43 -22.89 12.15
N ARG A 184 6.48 -24.20 11.84
CA ARG A 184 7.64 -24.93 11.33
C ARG A 184 7.94 -24.59 9.88
#